data_AF-A0A7Z2V2H7-F1
#
_entry.id   AF-A0A7Z2V2H7-F1
#
_cell.length_a   1.000
_cell.length_b   1.000
_cell.length_c   1.000
_cell.angle_alpha   90.00
_cell.angle_beta   90.00
_cell.angle_gamma   90.00
#
_symmetry.space_group_name_H-M   'P 1'
#
loop_
_entity.id
_entity.type
_entity.pdbx_description
1 polymer ?
#
loop_
_entity_poly.entity_id
_entity_poly.type
_entity_poly.pdbx_seq_one_letter_code
_entity_poly.pdbx_strand_id
1 'polypeptide(L)'
;MNVFKQAAVFVRANLWILPLAALVIWILFRFLDPAPPRTVGMTTGIESGGYHQFGLKLKERLAKEGLTLELYPSRGSVDNLHRLTDGTSDVQLGLIQSGTTSLLEREQVRRLRGLAALYHEPLWLFQRGDTDIQRLTDLYDLRVSVGTEGSGTWSVVRSLFGEVGNQRARELLESGSWLASGSTASVQGLLEGELDAAFLVLPVGNALLRELIATPEVRLVNLAQTEALASRLSFLEHIVLPEGLLDLAGNVPPENTALLSPVATLVANTEFHPALTSLILEASREVLREGNLLDAPNAFPAAVPMELELTGEAEYYHREGVPFLQRYLPFWIASIADRYVVLLIPFIVIMLPLLRSMGPIYTWRMRARVFRWYEHLRRVDRLIINGQINGVIDKEIAGLHDLEGDLSRVEVPLSYAHELYSLHLHVRYMISRLEAMKASPEQQDAAHP
;
A
#
# COMPACT_ATOMS: atom_id res chain seq x y z
N MET A 1 40.49 22.41 31.83
CA MET A 1 40.28 23.22 30.59
C MET A 1 40.51 22.46 29.27
N ASN A 2 41.01 21.20 29.27
CA ASN A 2 41.42 20.49 28.04
C ASN A 2 40.37 19.55 27.40
N VAL A 3 39.42 19.00 28.15
CA VAL A 3 38.45 18.03 27.61
C VAL A 3 37.50 18.66 26.58
N PHE A 4 37.02 19.88 26.86
CA PHE A 4 36.15 20.62 25.96
C PHE A 4 36.81 21.00 24.63
N LYS A 5 38.11 21.36 24.65
CA LYS A 5 38.87 21.65 23.42
C LYS A 5 39.08 20.38 22.57
N GLN A 6 39.37 19.25 23.21
CA GLN A 6 39.52 17.96 22.51
C GLN A 6 38.19 17.49 21.91
N ALA A 7 37.08 17.61 22.65
CA ALA A 7 35.74 17.33 22.14
C ALA A 7 35.39 18.22 20.95
N ALA A 8 35.70 19.53 21.01
CA ALA A 8 35.45 20.45 19.90
C ALA A 8 36.24 20.09 18.63
N VAL A 9 37.51 19.67 18.76
CA VAL A 9 38.33 19.22 17.62
C VAL A 9 37.79 17.93 17.03
N PHE A 10 37.35 16.98 17.87
CA PHE A 10 36.73 15.74 17.43
C PHE A 10 35.41 15.98 16.68
N VAL A 11 34.54 16.85 17.19
CA VAL A 11 33.27 17.23 16.55
C VAL A 11 33.53 17.90 15.20
N ARG A 12 34.42 18.90 15.14
CA ARG A 12 34.77 19.59 13.88
C ARG A 12 35.34 18.64 12.82
N ALA A 13 36.20 17.70 13.23
CA ALA A 13 36.79 16.72 12.32
C ALA A 13 35.79 15.69 11.77
N ASN A 14 34.62 15.55 12.42
CA ASN A 14 33.57 14.61 12.05
C ASN A 14 32.28 15.29 11.53
N LEU A 15 32.30 16.59 11.25
CA LEU A 15 31.17 17.31 10.66
C LEU A 15 30.72 16.74 9.31
N TRP A 16 31.57 15.96 8.62
CA TRP A 16 31.24 15.25 7.38
C TRP A 16 30.11 14.22 7.52
N ILE A 17 29.80 13.76 8.74
CA ILE A 17 28.67 12.86 9.00
C ILE A 17 27.33 13.57 8.85
N LEU A 18 27.25 14.86 9.14
CA LEU A 18 25.99 15.61 9.04
C LEU A 18 25.44 15.64 7.59
N PRO A 19 26.21 16.02 6.55
CA PRO A 19 25.70 15.99 5.19
C PRO A 19 25.45 14.55 4.70
N LEU A 20 26.19 13.56 5.19
CA LEU A 20 25.97 12.16 4.83
C LEU A 20 24.71 11.58 5.48
N ALA A 21 24.47 11.87 6.75
CA ALA A 21 23.23 11.52 7.43
C ALA A 21 22.04 12.22 6.76
N ALA A 22 22.18 13.49 6.39
CA ALA A 22 21.17 14.20 5.62
C ALA A 22 20.92 13.56 4.25
N LEU A 23 21.97 13.08 3.56
CA LEU A 23 21.84 12.35 2.29
C LEU A 23 21.13 11.01 2.49
N VAL A 24 21.48 10.23 3.50
CA VAL A 24 20.83 8.94 3.80
C VAL A 24 19.37 9.16 4.15
N ILE A 25 19.07 10.15 5.00
CA ILE A 25 17.72 10.56 5.33
C ILE A 25 16.98 10.96 4.04
N TRP A 26 17.56 11.82 3.22
CA TRP A 26 16.96 12.24 1.94
C TRP A 26 16.65 11.06 1.01
N ILE A 27 17.56 10.09 0.89
CA ILE A 27 17.34 8.86 0.11
C ILE A 27 16.18 8.06 0.71
N LEU A 28 16.17 7.83 2.02
CA LEU A 28 15.11 7.09 2.70
C LEU A 28 13.74 7.77 2.57
N PHE A 29 13.69 9.10 2.62
CA PHE A 29 12.48 9.89 2.38
C PHE A 29 11.93 9.77 0.96
N ARG A 30 12.76 9.43 -0.05
CA ARG A 30 12.27 9.18 -1.43
C ARG A 30 11.45 7.90 -1.55
N PHE A 31 11.64 6.95 -0.63
CA PHE A 31 10.89 5.69 -0.57
C PHE A 31 9.71 5.76 0.40
N LEU A 32 9.48 6.92 1.03
CA LEU A 32 8.33 7.12 1.89
C LEU A 32 7.16 7.59 1.03
N ASP A 33 6.03 6.91 1.11
CA ASP A 33 4.78 7.37 0.50
C ASP A 33 4.45 8.80 0.96
N PRO A 34 3.64 9.58 0.22
CA PRO A 34 3.18 10.88 0.69
C PRO A 34 2.37 10.78 2.01
N ALA A 35 2.07 11.91 2.64
CA ALA A 35 1.14 11.89 3.77
C ALA A 35 -0.25 11.46 3.29
N PRO A 36 -0.99 10.63 4.07
CA PRO A 36 -2.34 10.27 3.69
C PRO A 36 -3.20 11.53 3.53
N PRO A 37 -4.01 11.62 2.47
CA PRO A 37 -4.89 12.76 2.27
C PRO A 37 -5.97 12.80 3.35
N ARG A 38 -6.47 14.00 3.65
CA ARG A 38 -7.58 14.19 4.59
C ARG A 38 -8.96 14.11 3.96
N THR A 39 -9.01 14.03 2.63
CA THR A 39 -10.24 13.90 1.85
C THR A 39 -10.10 12.72 0.90
N VAL A 40 -11.15 11.92 0.78
CA VAL A 40 -11.25 10.83 -0.20
C VAL A 40 -12.61 10.89 -0.87
N GLY A 41 -12.62 10.77 -2.20
CA GLY A 41 -13.84 10.63 -2.97
C GLY A 41 -14.27 9.18 -3.11
N MET A 42 -15.56 8.92 -2.91
CA MET A 42 -16.18 7.61 -2.99
C MET A 42 -17.41 7.63 -3.90
N THR A 43 -17.39 6.82 -4.96
CA THR A 43 -18.56 6.61 -5.80
C THR A 43 -19.48 5.55 -5.20
N THR A 44 -20.79 5.79 -5.19
CA THR A 44 -21.77 4.98 -4.43
C THR A 44 -22.84 4.37 -5.32
N GLY A 45 -24.06 4.86 -5.28
CA GLY A 45 -25.16 4.39 -6.12
C GLY A 45 -26.20 5.50 -6.22
N ILE A 46 -27.41 5.14 -6.62
CA ILE A 46 -28.52 6.09 -6.55
C ILE A 46 -28.73 6.54 -5.09
N GLU A 47 -29.18 7.77 -4.88
CA GLU A 47 -29.26 8.38 -3.53
C GLU A 47 -30.16 7.59 -2.56
N SER A 48 -31.22 6.97 -3.10
CA SER A 48 -32.13 6.10 -2.34
C SER A 48 -31.62 4.66 -2.16
N GLY A 49 -30.47 4.31 -2.75
CA GLY A 49 -29.94 2.96 -2.80
C GLY A 49 -29.05 2.60 -1.60
N GLY A 50 -28.88 1.29 -1.38
CA GLY A 50 -28.09 0.75 -0.27
C GLY A 50 -26.65 1.24 -0.25
N TYR A 51 -26.00 1.35 -1.43
CA TYR A 51 -24.64 1.87 -1.55
C TYR A 51 -24.49 3.30 -1.02
N HIS A 52 -25.44 4.17 -1.33
CA HIS A 52 -25.38 5.55 -0.87
C HIS A 52 -25.65 5.64 0.64
N GLN A 53 -26.61 4.86 1.15
CA GLN A 53 -26.90 4.80 2.59
C GLN A 53 -25.72 4.24 3.41
N PHE A 54 -25.04 3.22 2.91
CA PHE A 54 -23.78 2.75 3.50
C PHE A 54 -22.71 3.85 3.48
N GLY A 55 -22.53 4.53 2.34
CA GLY A 55 -21.58 5.64 2.19
C GLY A 55 -21.83 6.77 3.20
N LEU A 56 -23.10 7.12 3.46
CA LEU A 56 -23.47 8.14 4.45
C LEU A 56 -23.06 7.73 5.87
N LYS A 57 -23.34 6.48 6.27
CA LYS A 57 -22.91 5.95 7.58
C LYS A 57 -21.39 5.90 7.68
N LEU A 58 -20.71 5.46 6.62
CA LEU A 58 -19.25 5.41 6.57
C LEU A 58 -18.64 6.82 6.69
N LYS A 59 -19.22 7.81 6.00
CA LYS A 59 -18.82 9.22 6.09
C LYS A 59 -18.91 9.75 7.52
N GLU A 60 -20.01 9.46 8.23
CA GLU A 60 -20.15 9.87 9.63
C GLU A 60 -19.08 9.26 10.54
N ARG A 61 -18.75 7.97 10.32
CA ARG A 61 -17.71 7.27 11.09
C ARG A 61 -16.32 7.85 10.82
N LEU A 62 -15.96 8.01 9.56
CA LEU A 62 -14.66 8.54 9.16
C LEU A 62 -14.44 10.00 9.59
N ALA A 63 -15.51 10.80 9.65
CA ALA A 63 -15.43 12.18 10.15
C ALA A 63 -14.97 12.25 11.61
N LYS A 64 -15.29 11.24 12.44
CA LYS A 64 -14.83 11.17 13.85
C LYS A 64 -13.32 10.95 13.95
N GLU A 65 -12.73 10.33 12.94
CA GLU A 65 -11.30 10.08 12.80
C GLU A 65 -10.57 11.21 12.02
N GLY A 66 -11.28 12.29 11.69
CA GLY A 66 -10.74 13.45 10.99
C GLY A 66 -10.49 13.23 9.49
N LEU A 67 -11.14 12.23 8.88
CA LEU A 67 -11.13 11.98 7.44
C LEU A 67 -12.47 12.43 6.82
N THR A 68 -12.40 13.29 5.80
CA THR A 68 -13.56 13.73 5.03
C THR A 68 -13.83 12.75 3.89
N LEU A 69 -14.98 12.09 3.92
CA LEU A 69 -15.45 11.26 2.80
C LEU A 69 -16.44 12.06 1.93
N GLU A 70 -16.08 12.28 0.67
CA GLU A 70 -16.95 12.91 -0.34
C GLU A 70 -17.66 11.82 -1.12
N LEU A 71 -19.00 11.86 -1.13
CA LEU A 71 -19.81 10.84 -1.78
C LEU A 71 -20.30 11.33 -3.12
N TYR A 72 -20.11 10.51 -4.15
CA TYR A 72 -20.53 10.77 -5.51
C TYR A 72 -21.63 9.75 -5.87
N PRO A 73 -22.92 10.16 -5.86
CA PRO A 73 -23.99 9.30 -6.35
C PRO A 73 -23.76 8.87 -7.79
N SER A 74 -24.19 7.66 -8.12
CA SER A 74 -23.97 7.04 -9.43
C SER A 74 -25.20 6.26 -9.89
N ARG A 75 -25.13 5.73 -11.11
CA ARG A 75 -26.18 4.85 -11.63
C ARG A 75 -26.03 3.39 -11.15
N GLY A 76 -25.01 3.08 -10.35
CA GLY A 76 -24.71 1.74 -9.83
C GLY A 76 -23.32 1.24 -10.22
N SER A 77 -23.10 -0.08 -10.09
CA SER A 77 -21.78 -0.72 -10.18
C SER A 77 -21.03 -0.44 -11.48
N VAL A 78 -21.69 -0.44 -12.65
CA VAL A 78 -21.02 -0.15 -13.93
C VAL A 78 -20.53 1.29 -14.03
N ASP A 79 -21.34 2.27 -13.64
CA ASP A 79 -20.92 3.68 -13.57
C ASP A 79 -19.77 3.87 -12.56
N ASN A 80 -19.82 3.15 -11.43
CA ASN A 80 -18.73 3.17 -10.45
C ASN A 80 -17.42 2.62 -11.02
N LEU A 81 -17.48 1.49 -11.73
CA LEU A 81 -16.32 0.88 -12.39
C LEU A 81 -15.69 1.82 -13.42
N HIS A 82 -16.52 2.51 -14.23
CA HIS A 82 -16.02 3.52 -15.16
C HIS A 82 -15.31 4.66 -14.44
N ARG A 83 -15.96 5.29 -13.44
CA ARG A 83 -15.35 6.36 -12.65
C ARG A 83 -14.02 5.94 -12.03
N LEU A 84 -13.98 4.76 -11.42
CA LEU A 84 -12.75 4.25 -10.78
C LEU A 84 -11.61 3.95 -11.77
N THR A 85 -11.91 3.65 -13.03
CA THR A 85 -10.90 3.25 -14.02
C THR A 85 -10.51 4.34 -15.02
N ASP A 86 -11.33 5.37 -15.20
CA ASP A 86 -11.11 6.46 -16.17
C ASP A 86 -9.96 7.40 -15.79
N GLY A 87 -9.56 7.45 -14.51
CA GLY A 87 -8.38 8.21 -14.03
C GLY A 87 -8.53 9.74 -14.08
N THR A 88 -9.74 10.24 -14.31
CA THR A 88 -10.06 11.68 -14.37
C THR A 88 -11.07 12.11 -13.32
N SER A 89 -11.60 11.17 -12.54
CA SER A 89 -12.62 11.42 -11.54
C SER A 89 -12.01 11.74 -10.18
N ASP A 90 -12.67 12.59 -9.40
CA ASP A 90 -12.31 12.88 -8.01
C ASP A 90 -12.50 11.69 -7.04
N VAL A 91 -12.81 10.48 -7.53
CA VAL A 91 -13.05 9.28 -6.70
C VAL A 91 -11.87 8.33 -6.69
N GLN A 92 -11.56 7.80 -5.50
CA GLN A 92 -10.52 6.78 -5.28
C GLN A 92 -11.12 5.47 -4.75
N LEU A 93 -12.33 5.53 -4.22
CA LEU A 93 -13.08 4.40 -3.66
C LEU A 93 -14.42 4.24 -4.34
N GLY A 94 -14.96 3.03 -4.33
CA GLY A 94 -16.33 2.80 -4.74
C GLY A 94 -16.90 1.47 -4.30
N LEU A 95 -18.21 1.38 -4.38
CA LEU A 95 -18.95 0.13 -4.18
C LEU A 95 -19.30 -0.48 -5.52
N ILE A 96 -19.06 -1.78 -5.66
CA ILE A 96 -19.49 -2.53 -6.83
C ILE A 96 -20.12 -3.84 -6.38
N GLN A 97 -20.96 -4.41 -7.23
CA GLN A 97 -21.45 -5.76 -7.02
C GLN A 97 -20.42 -6.74 -7.58
N SER A 98 -20.11 -7.81 -6.86
CA SER A 98 -19.33 -8.92 -7.42
C SER A 98 -20.03 -9.48 -8.68
N GLY A 99 -19.25 -9.92 -9.66
CA GLY A 99 -19.70 -10.32 -10.99
C GLY A 99 -19.52 -9.23 -12.05
N THR A 100 -19.56 -7.95 -11.62
CA THR A 100 -19.61 -6.82 -12.56
C THR A 100 -18.25 -6.47 -13.18
N THR A 101 -17.14 -6.95 -12.60
CA THR A 101 -15.80 -6.74 -13.18
C THR A 101 -15.62 -7.46 -14.52
N SER A 102 -16.43 -8.49 -14.80
CA SER A 102 -16.47 -9.18 -16.10
C SER A 102 -16.88 -8.28 -17.28
N LEU A 103 -17.45 -7.10 -16.99
CA LEU A 103 -17.84 -6.09 -17.98
C LEU A 103 -16.69 -5.16 -18.36
N LEU A 104 -15.55 -5.22 -17.65
CA LEU A 104 -14.37 -4.41 -17.91
C LEU A 104 -13.33 -5.13 -18.77
N GLU A 105 -12.50 -4.36 -19.46
CA GLU A 105 -11.29 -4.87 -20.09
C GLU A 105 -10.23 -5.24 -19.04
N ARG A 106 -9.34 -6.19 -19.37
CA ARG A 106 -8.30 -6.64 -18.43
C ARG A 106 -7.39 -5.53 -17.92
N GLU A 107 -7.07 -4.54 -18.76
CA GLU A 107 -6.24 -3.40 -18.35
C GLU A 107 -6.97 -2.45 -17.40
N GLN A 108 -8.30 -2.34 -17.51
CA GLN A 108 -9.12 -1.59 -16.56
C GLN A 108 -9.19 -2.32 -15.21
N VAL A 109 -9.39 -3.64 -15.22
CA VAL A 109 -9.40 -4.47 -14.00
C VAL A 109 -8.09 -4.34 -13.22
N ARG A 110 -6.93 -4.26 -13.91
CA ARG A 110 -5.63 -4.06 -13.26
C ARG A 110 -5.48 -2.75 -12.49
N ARG A 111 -6.31 -1.74 -12.78
CA ARG A 111 -6.34 -0.46 -12.06
C ARG A 111 -7.15 -0.53 -10.76
N LEU A 112 -7.85 -1.63 -10.53
CA LEU A 112 -8.69 -1.84 -9.36
C LEU A 112 -8.02 -2.79 -8.38
N ARG A 113 -8.22 -2.52 -7.09
CA ARG A 113 -7.91 -3.43 -6.00
C ARG A 113 -9.12 -3.51 -5.09
N GLY A 114 -9.46 -4.71 -4.65
CA GLY A 114 -10.51 -4.86 -3.66
C GLY A 114 -10.00 -4.55 -2.25
N LEU A 115 -10.89 -4.09 -1.38
CA LEU A 115 -10.62 -3.88 0.03
C LEU A 115 -11.38 -4.89 0.90
N ALA A 116 -12.66 -5.13 0.60
CA ALA A 116 -13.48 -6.11 1.29
C ALA A 116 -14.81 -6.39 0.57
N ALA A 117 -15.37 -7.58 0.79
CA ALA A 117 -16.81 -7.80 0.70
C ALA A 117 -17.52 -7.16 1.91
N LEU A 118 -18.72 -6.63 1.73
CA LEU A 118 -19.43 -5.82 2.73
C LEU A 118 -20.77 -6.42 3.19
N TYR A 119 -21.53 -7.03 2.29
CA TYR A 119 -22.81 -7.68 2.60
C TYR A 119 -23.35 -8.43 1.38
N HIS A 120 -24.27 -9.35 1.61
CA HIS A 120 -24.93 -10.11 0.56
C HIS A 120 -25.96 -9.28 -0.21
N GLU A 121 -25.95 -9.40 -1.53
CA GLU A 121 -26.95 -8.84 -2.44
C GLU A 121 -27.68 -9.99 -3.15
N PRO A 122 -28.64 -10.67 -2.49
CA PRO A 122 -29.22 -11.91 -3.00
C PRO A 122 -29.88 -11.73 -4.36
N LEU A 123 -29.65 -12.69 -5.26
CA LEU A 123 -30.40 -12.85 -6.49
C LEU A 123 -31.69 -13.62 -6.19
N TRP A 124 -32.80 -12.91 -6.32
CA TRP A 124 -34.13 -13.47 -6.27
C TRP A 124 -34.58 -13.90 -7.66
N LEU A 125 -35.13 -15.10 -7.76
CA LEU A 125 -35.92 -15.52 -8.91
C LEU A 125 -37.34 -15.74 -8.44
N PHE A 126 -38.24 -14.87 -8.86
CA PHE A 126 -39.67 -15.04 -8.61
C PHE A 126 -40.35 -15.55 -9.86
N GLN A 127 -41.40 -16.35 -9.66
CA GLN A 127 -42.27 -16.84 -10.71
C GLN A 127 -43.73 -16.48 -10.40
N ARG A 128 -44.55 -16.38 -11.44
CA ARG A 128 -46.00 -16.27 -11.30
C ARG A 128 -46.66 -17.62 -11.59
N GLY A 129 -47.65 -17.98 -10.77
CA GLY A 129 -48.48 -19.17 -10.96
C GLY A 129 -47.75 -20.49 -10.72
N ASP A 130 -48.26 -21.55 -11.35
CA ASP A 130 -47.87 -22.96 -11.15
C ASP A 130 -46.76 -23.47 -12.08
N THR A 131 -45.94 -22.57 -12.62
CA THR A 131 -44.73 -22.94 -13.35
C THR A 131 -43.79 -23.71 -12.42
N ASP A 132 -43.28 -24.88 -12.82
CA ASP A 132 -42.32 -25.64 -12.00
C ASP A 132 -40.90 -25.34 -12.49
N ILE A 133 -40.30 -24.27 -11.96
CA ILE A 133 -38.93 -23.86 -12.32
C ILE A 133 -37.97 -24.49 -11.31
N GLN A 134 -37.15 -25.44 -11.75
CA GLN A 134 -36.13 -26.07 -10.89
C GLN A 134 -34.71 -25.81 -11.39
N ARG A 135 -34.55 -25.54 -12.68
CA ARG A 135 -33.28 -25.31 -13.36
C ARG A 135 -33.37 -24.09 -14.29
N LEU A 136 -32.21 -23.52 -14.60
CA LEU A 136 -32.13 -22.35 -15.49
C LEU A 136 -32.69 -22.66 -16.90
N THR A 137 -32.62 -23.89 -17.37
CA THR A 137 -33.15 -24.30 -18.68
C THR A 137 -34.67 -24.24 -18.77
N ASP A 138 -35.38 -24.31 -17.63
CA ASP A 138 -36.85 -24.28 -17.59
C ASP A 138 -37.39 -22.87 -17.91
N LEU A 139 -36.52 -21.86 -17.93
CA LEU A 139 -36.82 -20.47 -18.26
C LEU A 139 -36.84 -20.18 -19.77
N TYR A 140 -36.39 -21.12 -20.63
CA TYR A 140 -36.17 -20.87 -22.05
C TYR A 140 -37.42 -20.62 -22.88
N ASP A 141 -38.58 -21.09 -22.41
CA ASP A 141 -39.87 -20.93 -23.09
C ASP A 141 -40.79 -19.94 -22.34
N LEU A 142 -40.23 -19.18 -21.38
CA LEU A 142 -40.96 -18.26 -20.50
C LEU A 142 -40.63 -16.79 -20.80
N ARG A 143 -41.57 -15.90 -20.45
CA ARG A 143 -41.36 -14.45 -20.45
C ARG A 143 -40.63 -14.06 -19.19
N VAL A 144 -39.31 -13.89 -19.30
CA VAL A 144 -38.44 -13.65 -18.16
C VAL A 144 -37.88 -12.23 -18.20
N SER A 145 -37.95 -11.52 -17.07
CA SER A 145 -37.14 -10.32 -16.88
C SER A 145 -35.77 -10.66 -16.33
N VAL A 146 -34.73 -10.09 -16.94
CA VAL A 146 -33.31 -10.40 -16.67
C VAL A 146 -32.50 -9.20 -16.18
N GLY A 147 -33.19 -8.09 -15.86
CA GLY A 147 -32.56 -6.82 -15.51
C GLY A 147 -32.16 -5.99 -16.73
N THR A 148 -32.03 -4.67 -16.55
CA THR A 148 -31.53 -3.79 -17.62
C THR A 148 -30.07 -4.08 -17.93
N GLU A 149 -29.67 -3.96 -19.19
CA GLU A 149 -28.26 -4.05 -19.57
C GLU A 149 -27.38 -3.12 -18.73
N GLY A 150 -26.24 -3.64 -18.29
CA GLY A 150 -25.32 -2.92 -17.39
C GLY A 150 -25.77 -2.87 -15.92
N SER A 151 -26.90 -3.48 -15.54
CA SER A 151 -27.27 -3.64 -14.12
C SER A 151 -26.57 -4.83 -13.46
N GLY A 152 -26.54 -4.82 -12.12
CA GLY A 152 -26.06 -5.94 -11.32
C GLY A 152 -26.83 -7.23 -11.57
N THR A 153 -28.16 -7.15 -11.69
CA THR A 153 -29.02 -8.28 -12.07
C THR A 153 -28.59 -8.87 -13.42
N TRP A 154 -28.45 -8.03 -14.44
CA TRP A 154 -28.04 -8.46 -15.78
C TRP A 154 -26.68 -9.14 -15.78
N SER A 155 -25.71 -8.61 -15.04
CA SER A 155 -24.36 -9.18 -14.94
C SER A 155 -24.38 -10.59 -14.35
N VAL A 156 -25.17 -10.82 -13.30
CA VAL A 156 -25.32 -12.14 -12.69
C VAL A 156 -26.03 -13.09 -13.64
N VAL A 157 -27.20 -12.70 -14.16
CA VAL A 157 -28.01 -13.54 -15.06
C VAL A 157 -27.21 -13.96 -16.30
N ARG A 158 -26.50 -13.02 -16.94
CA ARG A 158 -25.63 -13.31 -18.08
C ARG A 158 -24.56 -14.35 -17.74
N SER A 159 -23.96 -14.26 -16.55
CA SER A 159 -22.93 -15.21 -16.11
C SER A 159 -23.52 -16.60 -15.83
N LEU A 160 -24.69 -16.66 -15.19
CA LEU A 160 -25.42 -17.91 -14.94
C LEU A 160 -25.71 -18.66 -16.24
N PHE A 161 -26.27 -17.97 -17.23
CA PHE A 161 -26.57 -18.56 -18.53
C PHE A 161 -25.34 -18.81 -19.40
N GLY A 162 -24.26 -18.07 -19.16
CA GLY A 162 -22.94 -18.34 -19.75
C GLY A 162 -22.40 -19.71 -19.35
N GLU A 163 -22.56 -20.11 -18.08
CA GLU A 163 -22.11 -21.41 -17.55
C GLU A 163 -22.95 -22.59 -18.06
N VAL A 164 -24.24 -22.38 -18.34
CA VAL A 164 -25.08 -23.41 -18.96
C VAL A 164 -24.60 -23.77 -20.38
N GLY A 165 -23.84 -22.88 -21.02
CA GLY A 165 -23.05 -23.19 -22.22
C GLY A 165 -23.86 -23.45 -23.50
N ASN A 166 -25.15 -23.10 -23.54
CA ASN A 166 -26.02 -23.33 -24.69
C ASN A 166 -26.18 -22.07 -25.56
N GLN A 167 -26.01 -22.22 -26.87
CA GLN A 167 -26.25 -21.16 -27.87
C GLN A 167 -27.65 -20.53 -27.72
N ARG A 168 -28.66 -21.34 -27.37
CA ARG A 168 -30.03 -20.86 -27.12
C ARG A 168 -30.13 -19.80 -26.03
N ALA A 169 -29.36 -19.92 -24.95
CA ALA A 169 -29.41 -18.96 -23.86
C ALA A 169 -28.83 -17.59 -24.27
N ARG A 170 -27.78 -17.61 -25.11
CA ARG A 170 -27.21 -16.39 -25.69
C ARG A 170 -28.20 -15.75 -26.66
N GLU A 171 -28.82 -16.55 -27.52
CA GLU A 171 -29.85 -16.08 -28.45
C GLU A 171 -31.04 -15.46 -27.70
N LEU A 172 -31.50 -16.02 -26.58
CA LEU A 172 -32.59 -15.44 -25.78
C LEU A 172 -32.22 -14.10 -25.15
N LEU A 173 -30.99 -13.96 -24.65
CA LEU A 173 -30.47 -12.70 -24.11
C LEU A 173 -30.26 -11.63 -25.19
N GLU A 174 -29.79 -12.02 -26.39
CA GLU A 174 -29.46 -11.10 -27.48
C GLU A 174 -30.66 -10.75 -28.38
N SER A 175 -31.63 -11.66 -28.52
CA SER A 175 -32.82 -11.46 -29.37
C SER A 175 -33.90 -10.59 -28.71
N GLY A 176 -33.77 -10.27 -27.42
CA GLY A 176 -34.78 -9.54 -26.65
C GLY A 176 -36.03 -10.37 -26.31
N SER A 177 -35.96 -11.70 -26.48
CA SER A 177 -37.03 -12.62 -26.04
C SER A 177 -37.19 -12.60 -24.52
N TRP A 178 -36.10 -12.38 -23.79
CA TRP A 178 -36.14 -11.98 -22.38
C TRP A 178 -36.10 -10.46 -22.26
N LEU A 179 -36.91 -9.93 -21.34
CA LEU A 179 -37.11 -8.50 -21.20
C LEU A 179 -36.00 -7.88 -20.35
N ALA A 180 -35.27 -6.93 -20.94
CA ALA A 180 -34.31 -6.10 -20.24
C ALA A 180 -35.05 -4.98 -19.47
N SER A 181 -35.63 -5.32 -18.31
CA SER A 181 -36.45 -4.41 -17.51
C SER A 181 -35.81 -4.06 -16.16
N GLY A 182 -36.05 -2.84 -15.67
CA GLY A 182 -35.63 -2.44 -14.33
C GLY A 182 -36.43 -3.16 -13.24
N SER A 183 -35.97 -3.12 -11.99
CA SER A 183 -36.60 -3.87 -10.90
C SER A 183 -38.08 -3.56 -10.72
N THR A 184 -38.48 -2.29 -10.75
CA THR A 184 -39.89 -1.88 -10.63
C THR A 184 -40.75 -2.42 -11.78
N ALA A 185 -40.31 -2.25 -13.02
CA ALA A 185 -41.05 -2.76 -14.19
C ALA A 185 -41.14 -4.29 -14.19
N SER A 186 -40.09 -4.97 -13.73
CA SER A 186 -40.06 -6.44 -13.61
C SER A 186 -41.05 -6.94 -12.58
N VAL A 187 -41.14 -6.26 -11.43
CA VAL A 187 -42.11 -6.58 -10.37
C VAL A 187 -43.53 -6.34 -10.88
N GLN A 188 -43.80 -5.17 -11.47
CA GLN A 188 -45.11 -4.86 -12.02
C GLN A 188 -45.54 -5.85 -13.10
N GLY A 189 -44.65 -6.18 -14.06
CA GLY A 189 -44.95 -7.17 -15.10
C GLY A 189 -45.22 -8.57 -14.52
N LEU A 190 -44.55 -8.95 -13.43
CA LEU A 190 -44.84 -10.19 -12.73
C LEU A 190 -46.20 -10.13 -12.02
N LEU A 191 -46.55 -9.01 -11.39
CA LEU A 191 -47.85 -8.81 -10.73
C LEU A 191 -49.01 -8.74 -11.73
N GLU A 192 -48.80 -8.20 -12.92
CA GLU A 192 -49.82 -8.07 -13.98
C GLU A 192 -49.96 -9.33 -14.83
N GLY A 193 -49.03 -10.30 -14.70
CA GLY A 193 -49.02 -11.51 -15.51
C GLY A 193 -48.47 -11.31 -16.92
N GLU A 194 -47.76 -10.21 -17.16
CA GLU A 194 -46.99 -9.95 -18.37
C GLU A 194 -45.67 -10.73 -18.39
N LEU A 195 -45.16 -11.09 -17.21
CA LEU A 195 -43.98 -11.92 -17.01
C LEU A 195 -44.35 -13.22 -16.30
N ASP A 196 -43.66 -14.30 -16.66
CA ASP A 196 -43.78 -15.59 -16.00
C ASP A 196 -42.73 -15.74 -14.89
N ALA A 197 -41.56 -15.10 -15.05
CA ALA A 197 -40.51 -15.05 -14.04
C ALA A 197 -39.71 -13.73 -14.10
N ALA A 198 -39.08 -13.37 -12.98
CA ALA A 198 -38.22 -12.19 -12.90
C ALA A 198 -37.00 -12.45 -12.00
N PHE A 199 -35.82 -12.16 -12.54
CA PHE A 199 -34.60 -12.04 -11.76
C PHE A 199 -34.48 -10.64 -11.16
N LEU A 200 -34.13 -10.56 -9.88
CA LEU A 200 -34.00 -9.32 -9.15
C LEU A 200 -32.82 -9.44 -8.17
N VAL A 201 -31.86 -8.52 -8.23
CA VAL A 201 -30.92 -8.31 -7.11
C VAL A 201 -31.47 -7.19 -6.24
N LEU A 202 -31.94 -7.54 -5.04
CA LEU A 202 -32.58 -6.60 -4.11
C LEU A 202 -32.16 -6.93 -2.67
N PRO A 203 -31.91 -5.92 -1.82
CA PRO A 203 -31.75 -6.13 -0.38
C PRO A 203 -33.03 -6.73 0.24
N VAL A 204 -32.88 -7.52 1.31
CA VAL A 204 -34.03 -8.19 1.96
C VAL A 204 -35.06 -7.22 2.54
N GLY A 205 -34.64 -6.00 2.89
CA GLY A 205 -35.53 -4.95 3.37
C GLY A 205 -36.24 -4.14 2.27
N ASN A 206 -36.06 -4.47 0.98
CA ASN A 206 -36.57 -3.66 -0.12
C ASN A 206 -38.11 -3.68 -0.19
N ALA A 207 -38.73 -2.53 -0.50
CA ALA A 207 -40.17 -2.41 -0.62
C ALA A 207 -40.77 -3.29 -1.73
N LEU A 208 -40.08 -3.41 -2.87
CA LEU A 208 -40.49 -4.26 -3.98
C LEU A 208 -40.50 -5.75 -3.59
N LEU A 209 -39.51 -6.17 -2.79
CA LEU A 209 -39.47 -7.56 -2.31
C LEU A 209 -40.67 -7.86 -1.39
N ARG A 210 -41.02 -6.93 -0.50
CA ARG A 210 -42.21 -7.07 0.37
C ARG A 210 -43.51 -7.17 -0.42
N GLU A 211 -43.62 -6.45 -1.53
CA GLU A 211 -44.78 -6.52 -2.42
C GLU A 211 -44.91 -7.90 -3.09
N LEU A 212 -43.79 -8.47 -3.56
CA LEU A 212 -43.76 -9.82 -4.13
C LEU A 212 -44.13 -10.89 -3.08
N ILE A 213 -43.55 -10.80 -1.88
CA ILE A 213 -43.84 -11.73 -0.76
C ILE A 213 -45.32 -11.68 -0.37
N ALA A 214 -45.92 -10.49 -0.38
CA ALA A 214 -47.33 -10.31 -0.01
C ALA A 214 -48.33 -10.78 -1.08
N THR A 215 -47.85 -11.14 -2.29
CA THR A 215 -48.70 -11.53 -3.42
C THR A 215 -48.79 -13.05 -3.55
N PRO A 216 -49.94 -13.69 -3.28
CA PRO A 216 -50.06 -15.15 -3.26
C PRO A 216 -49.78 -15.84 -4.60
N GLU A 217 -50.02 -15.17 -5.72
CA GLU A 217 -49.80 -15.71 -7.06
C GLU A 217 -48.32 -15.72 -7.46
N VAL A 218 -47.45 -15.10 -6.66
CA VAL A 218 -46.02 -15.00 -6.90
C VAL A 218 -45.28 -15.88 -5.89
N ARG A 219 -44.36 -16.71 -6.39
CA ARG A 219 -43.57 -17.61 -5.54
C ARG A 219 -42.08 -17.43 -5.78
N LEU A 220 -41.33 -17.56 -4.70
CA LEU A 220 -39.87 -17.62 -4.76
C LEU A 220 -39.44 -18.97 -5.32
N VAL A 221 -38.54 -18.96 -6.30
CA VAL A 221 -38.02 -20.16 -6.94
C VAL A 221 -36.82 -20.70 -6.16
N ASN A 222 -36.84 -22.02 -5.91
CA ASN A 222 -35.72 -22.75 -5.35
C ASN A 222 -34.95 -23.47 -6.46
N LEU A 223 -33.83 -22.89 -6.91
CA LEU A 223 -33.03 -23.47 -7.99
C LEU A 223 -32.18 -24.63 -7.45
N ALA A 224 -32.31 -25.82 -8.04
CA ALA A 224 -31.61 -27.02 -7.57
C ALA A 224 -30.09 -26.98 -7.78
N GLN A 225 -29.60 -26.09 -8.66
CA GLN A 225 -28.21 -26.05 -9.11
C GLN A 225 -27.40 -24.87 -8.55
N THR A 226 -27.89 -24.21 -7.50
CA THR A 226 -27.22 -23.05 -6.89
C THR A 226 -25.83 -23.37 -6.36
N GLU A 227 -25.64 -24.47 -5.62
CA GLU A 227 -24.32 -24.87 -5.12
C GLU A 227 -23.31 -25.13 -6.26
N ALA A 228 -23.76 -25.78 -7.33
CA ALA A 228 -22.94 -26.03 -8.52
C ALA A 228 -22.58 -24.71 -9.24
N LEU A 229 -23.52 -23.77 -9.33
CA LEU A 229 -23.30 -22.46 -9.95
C LEU A 229 -22.34 -21.60 -9.11
N ALA A 230 -22.49 -21.56 -7.79
CA ALA A 230 -21.58 -20.85 -6.88
C ALA A 230 -20.16 -21.42 -6.95
N SER A 231 -20.01 -22.74 -7.11
CA SER A 231 -18.71 -23.38 -7.29
C SER A 231 -18.02 -23.01 -8.60
N ARG A 232 -18.78 -22.68 -9.65
CA ARG A 232 -18.25 -22.30 -10.97
C ARG A 232 -18.05 -20.79 -11.12
N LEU A 233 -18.88 -20.01 -10.45
CA LEU A 233 -18.88 -18.55 -10.47
C LEU A 233 -18.42 -18.07 -9.09
N SER A 234 -17.10 -17.95 -8.90
CA SER A 234 -16.47 -17.65 -7.61
C SER A 234 -16.86 -16.31 -6.96
N PHE A 235 -17.60 -15.48 -7.69
CA PHE A 235 -18.14 -14.22 -7.19
C PHE A 235 -19.53 -14.35 -6.56
N LEU A 236 -20.15 -15.52 -6.66
CA LEU A 236 -21.45 -15.85 -6.05
C LEU A 236 -21.25 -16.75 -4.84
N GLU A 237 -21.97 -16.44 -3.77
CA GLU A 237 -22.17 -17.34 -2.65
C GLU A 237 -23.46 -18.13 -2.79
N HIS A 238 -23.43 -19.38 -2.36
CA HIS A 238 -24.63 -20.15 -2.08
C HIS A 238 -25.09 -19.82 -0.66
N ILE A 239 -26.29 -19.25 -0.55
CA ILE A 239 -26.92 -18.95 0.74
C ILE A 239 -28.22 -19.73 0.86
N VAL A 240 -28.54 -20.18 2.08
CA VAL A 240 -29.81 -20.83 2.39
C VAL A 240 -30.68 -19.83 3.12
N LEU A 241 -31.83 -19.53 2.54
CA LEU A 241 -32.88 -18.74 3.17
C LEU A 241 -33.74 -19.68 4.03
N PRO A 242 -33.72 -19.58 5.37
CA PRO A 242 -34.50 -20.48 6.21
C PRO A 242 -36.00 -20.32 5.99
N GLU A 243 -36.74 -21.40 6.22
CA GLU A 243 -38.20 -21.41 6.27
C GLU A 243 -38.73 -20.28 7.16
N GLY A 244 -39.72 -19.54 6.64
CA GLY A 244 -40.40 -18.44 7.34
C GLY A 244 -39.58 -17.16 7.53
N LEU A 245 -38.33 -17.08 7.05
CA LEU A 245 -37.45 -15.93 7.33
C LEU A 245 -38.03 -14.59 6.86
N LEU A 246 -38.69 -14.56 5.71
CA LEU A 246 -39.22 -13.34 5.09
C LEU A 246 -40.58 -12.93 5.68
N ASP A 247 -41.40 -13.91 6.04
CA ASP A 247 -42.65 -13.71 6.76
C ASP A 247 -42.95 -14.94 7.62
N LEU A 248 -42.82 -14.77 8.95
CA LEU A 248 -43.08 -15.84 9.92
C LEU A 248 -44.57 -16.19 10.02
N ALA A 249 -45.48 -15.24 9.76
CA ALA A 249 -46.91 -15.49 9.85
C ALA A 249 -47.42 -16.23 8.61
N GLY A 250 -46.97 -15.82 7.43
CA GLY A 250 -47.26 -16.46 6.15
C GLY A 250 -46.39 -17.69 5.82
N ASN A 251 -45.40 -17.99 6.66
CA ASN A 251 -44.37 -19.00 6.42
C ASN A 251 -43.69 -18.84 5.05
N VAL A 252 -43.08 -17.67 4.80
CA VAL A 252 -42.37 -17.38 3.55
C VAL A 252 -40.86 -17.28 3.81
N PRO A 253 -40.01 -18.04 3.09
CA PRO A 253 -40.38 -19.14 2.19
C PRO A 253 -40.98 -20.32 2.97
N PRO A 254 -41.80 -21.18 2.34
CA PRO A 254 -42.45 -22.32 3.01
C PRO A 254 -41.51 -23.46 3.35
N GLU A 255 -40.28 -23.42 2.84
CA GLU A 255 -39.19 -24.34 3.11
C GLU A 255 -37.86 -23.62 2.95
N ASN A 256 -36.77 -24.24 3.42
CA ASN A 256 -35.42 -23.74 3.18
C ASN A 256 -35.17 -23.60 1.68
N THR A 257 -34.92 -22.38 1.23
CA THR A 257 -34.76 -22.04 -0.19
C THR A 257 -33.31 -21.68 -0.47
N ALA A 258 -32.71 -22.32 -1.47
CA ALA A 258 -31.34 -22.01 -1.88
C ALA A 258 -31.33 -20.79 -2.81
N LEU A 259 -30.47 -19.82 -2.50
CA LEU A 259 -30.25 -18.63 -3.32
C LEU A 259 -28.79 -18.52 -3.74
N LEU A 260 -28.58 -17.77 -4.81
CA LEU A 260 -27.26 -17.26 -5.18
C LEU A 260 -27.17 -15.81 -4.76
N SER A 261 -26.06 -15.42 -4.17
CA SER A 261 -25.84 -14.03 -3.77
C SER A 261 -24.49 -13.55 -4.28
N PRO A 262 -24.45 -12.54 -5.16
CA PRO A 262 -23.27 -11.69 -5.21
C PRO A 262 -23.11 -10.94 -3.87
N VAL A 263 -21.98 -10.28 -3.72
CA VAL A 263 -21.66 -9.43 -2.57
C VAL A 263 -21.36 -8.01 -3.01
N ALA A 264 -21.81 -7.05 -2.20
CA ALA A 264 -21.33 -5.68 -2.32
C ALA A 264 -19.85 -5.65 -1.94
N THR A 265 -19.01 -5.14 -2.82
CA THR A 265 -17.55 -5.10 -2.68
C THR A 265 -17.08 -3.66 -2.63
N LEU A 266 -16.26 -3.35 -1.62
CA LEU A 266 -15.52 -2.09 -1.53
C LEU A 266 -14.23 -2.20 -2.34
N VAL A 267 -14.06 -1.27 -3.29
CA VAL A 267 -12.95 -1.27 -4.25
C VAL A 267 -12.24 0.07 -4.24
N ALA A 268 -10.93 0.01 -4.42
CA ALA A 268 -10.02 1.14 -4.55
C ALA A 268 -9.37 1.16 -5.94
N ASN A 269 -9.08 2.35 -6.46
CA ASN A 269 -8.24 2.51 -7.65
C ASN A 269 -6.76 2.71 -7.27
N THR A 270 -5.90 2.90 -8.26
CA THR A 270 -4.45 3.09 -8.06
C THR A 270 -4.07 4.40 -7.36
N GLU A 271 -4.97 5.36 -7.26
CA GLU A 271 -4.72 6.65 -6.59
C GLU A 271 -5.08 6.61 -5.10
N PHE A 272 -5.76 5.55 -4.66
CA PHE A 272 -6.12 5.38 -3.26
C PHE A 272 -4.87 5.19 -2.38
N HIS A 273 -4.77 5.99 -1.32
CA HIS A 273 -3.63 5.96 -0.43
C HIS A 273 -3.69 4.73 0.52
N PRO A 274 -2.71 3.80 0.48
CA PRO A 274 -2.81 2.51 1.18
C PRO A 274 -2.99 2.62 2.71
N ALA A 275 -2.36 3.63 3.34
CA ALA A 275 -2.49 3.86 4.79
C ALA A 275 -3.93 4.07 5.27
N LEU A 276 -4.87 4.49 4.40
CA LEU A 276 -6.27 4.68 4.75
C LEU A 276 -7.06 3.37 4.80
N THR A 277 -6.52 2.26 4.27
CA THR A 277 -7.21 0.97 4.18
C THR A 277 -7.75 0.49 5.53
N SER A 278 -6.86 0.41 6.53
CA SER A 278 -7.21 -0.04 7.89
C SER A 278 -8.31 0.83 8.52
N LEU A 279 -8.20 2.16 8.38
CA LEU A 279 -9.20 3.11 8.88
C LEU A 279 -10.57 2.89 8.24
N ILE A 280 -10.60 2.69 6.92
CA ILE A 280 -11.84 2.50 6.16
C ILE A 280 -12.47 1.14 6.45
N LEU A 281 -11.67 0.08 6.54
CA LEU A 281 -12.16 -1.26 6.89
C LEU A 281 -12.69 -1.29 8.33
N GLU A 282 -12.02 -0.62 9.26
CA GLU A 282 -12.47 -0.49 10.65
C GLU A 282 -13.79 0.28 10.74
N ALA A 283 -13.89 1.43 10.06
CA ALA A 283 -15.14 2.18 9.99
C ALA A 283 -16.27 1.36 9.32
N SER A 284 -15.95 0.58 8.27
CA SER A 284 -16.89 -0.31 7.61
C SER A 284 -17.38 -1.41 8.55
N ARG A 285 -16.48 -2.00 9.36
CA ARG A 285 -16.82 -2.98 10.39
C ARG A 285 -17.78 -2.41 11.42
N GLU A 286 -17.58 -1.17 11.86
CA GLU A 286 -18.53 -0.53 12.78
C GLU A 286 -19.90 -0.30 12.16
N VAL A 287 -19.96 0.09 10.87
CA VAL A 287 -21.22 0.30 10.14
C VAL A 287 -22.00 -1.00 9.98
N LEU A 288 -21.30 -2.11 9.77
CA LEU A 288 -21.88 -3.43 9.45
C LEU A 288 -21.99 -4.36 10.67
N ARG A 289 -21.55 -3.91 11.85
CA ARG A 289 -21.44 -4.69 13.07
C ARG A 289 -22.70 -5.49 13.43
N GLU A 290 -23.87 -4.89 13.24
CA GLU A 290 -25.16 -5.48 13.62
C GLU A 290 -25.66 -6.54 12.62
N GLY A 291 -25.09 -6.60 11.41
CA GLY A 291 -25.57 -7.48 10.36
C GLY A 291 -26.93 -7.05 9.79
N ASN A 292 -27.61 -7.98 9.13
CA ASN A 292 -28.98 -7.82 8.62
C ASN A 292 -29.72 -9.17 8.66
N LEU A 293 -30.84 -9.31 7.95
CA LEU A 293 -31.64 -10.54 7.99
C LEU A 293 -30.91 -11.76 7.39
N LEU A 294 -30.00 -11.55 6.43
CA LEU A 294 -29.17 -12.60 5.84
C LEU A 294 -27.78 -12.67 6.47
N ASP A 295 -27.25 -11.51 6.84
CA ASP A 295 -25.87 -11.39 7.30
C ASP A 295 -25.80 -11.41 8.82
N ALA A 296 -25.10 -12.41 9.37
CA ALA A 296 -24.89 -12.48 10.79
C ALA A 296 -24.10 -11.26 11.32
N PRO A 297 -24.31 -10.87 12.59
CA PRO A 297 -23.52 -9.82 13.23
C PRO A 297 -22.01 -10.10 13.12
N ASN A 298 -21.23 -9.07 12.78
CA ASN A 298 -19.78 -9.15 12.56
C ASN A 298 -19.33 -10.09 11.43
N ALA A 299 -20.22 -10.51 10.51
CA ALA A 299 -19.82 -11.30 9.35
C ALA A 299 -18.97 -10.48 8.34
N PHE A 300 -19.20 -9.17 8.28
CA PHE A 300 -18.55 -8.27 7.34
C PHE A 300 -17.90 -7.06 8.04
N PRO A 301 -16.89 -6.41 7.43
CA PRO A 301 -16.27 -6.71 6.13
C PRO A 301 -15.47 -8.03 6.13
N ALA A 302 -15.45 -8.70 4.98
CA ALA A 302 -14.76 -9.99 4.80
C ALA A 302 -13.79 -9.95 3.60
N ALA A 303 -12.80 -10.84 3.60
CA ALA A 303 -11.80 -10.96 2.54
C ALA A 303 -12.28 -11.76 1.31
N VAL A 304 -13.38 -12.50 1.45
CA VAL A 304 -13.93 -13.38 0.42
C VAL A 304 -15.45 -13.36 0.49
N PRO A 305 -16.14 -13.58 -0.65
CA PRO A 305 -15.60 -13.84 -1.98
C PRO A 305 -15.14 -12.54 -2.64
N MET A 306 -14.04 -12.59 -3.37
CA MET A 306 -13.51 -11.42 -4.08
C MET A 306 -13.01 -11.77 -5.47
N GLU A 307 -13.46 -11.01 -6.46
CA GLU A 307 -12.99 -11.11 -7.86
C GLU A 307 -11.67 -10.37 -8.08
N LEU A 308 -11.41 -9.36 -7.25
CA LEU A 308 -10.26 -8.49 -7.36
C LEU A 308 -9.21 -8.89 -6.34
N GLU A 309 -7.95 -8.75 -6.71
CA GLU A 309 -6.84 -8.86 -5.76
C GLU A 309 -7.01 -7.81 -4.65
N LEU A 310 -6.85 -8.27 -3.40
CA LEU A 310 -6.82 -7.39 -2.24
C LEU A 310 -5.58 -6.48 -2.29
N THR A 311 -5.69 -5.28 -1.72
CA THR A 311 -4.47 -4.53 -1.36
C THR A 311 -3.71 -5.28 -0.28
N GLY A 312 -2.37 -5.12 -0.22
CA GLY A 312 -1.56 -5.77 0.81
C GLY A 312 -1.97 -5.35 2.23
N GLU A 313 -2.43 -4.11 2.39
CA GLU A 313 -2.95 -3.57 3.64
C GLU A 313 -4.32 -4.16 4.00
N ALA A 314 -5.18 -4.42 3.01
CA ALA A 314 -6.47 -5.06 3.25
C ALA A 314 -6.27 -6.53 3.64
N GLU A 315 -5.40 -7.25 2.93
CA GLU A 315 -5.02 -8.62 3.29
C GLU A 315 -4.44 -8.70 4.70
N TYR A 316 -3.55 -7.77 5.07
CA TYR A 316 -3.04 -7.65 6.43
C TYR A 316 -4.15 -7.39 7.45
N TYR A 317 -5.07 -6.46 7.17
CA TYR A 317 -6.18 -6.15 8.08
C TYR A 317 -7.09 -7.36 8.32
N HIS A 318 -7.46 -8.09 7.26
CA HIS A 318 -8.31 -9.27 7.41
C HIS A 318 -7.64 -10.41 8.18
N ARG A 319 -6.30 -10.52 8.11
CA ARG A 319 -5.54 -11.56 8.83
C ARG A 319 -5.20 -11.18 10.27
N GLU A 320 -4.73 -9.96 10.50
CA GLU A 320 -4.11 -9.51 11.77
C GLU A 320 -4.93 -8.42 12.49
N GLY A 321 -5.94 -7.86 11.84
CA GLY A 321 -6.72 -6.70 12.29
C GLY A 321 -5.98 -5.37 12.10
N VAL A 322 -6.34 -4.38 12.93
CA VAL A 322 -5.68 -3.08 12.92
C VAL A 322 -4.18 -3.20 13.24
N PRO A 323 -3.30 -2.44 12.55
CA PRO A 323 -1.87 -2.38 12.83
C PRO A 323 -1.59 -2.05 14.30
N PHE A 324 -0.45 -2.56 14.82
CA PHE A 324 -0.13 -2.49 16.25
C PHE A 324 -0.21 -1.08 16.83
N LEU A 325 0.36 -0.08 16.15
CA LEU A 325 0.34 1.30 16.66
C LEU A 325 -1.07 1.92 16.66
N GLN A 326 -1.93 1.54 15.71
CA GLN A 326 -3.32 2.02 15.64
C GLN A 326 -4.18 1.50 16.79
N ARG A 327 -3.74 0.45 17.51
CA ARG A 327 -4.46 -0.06 18.71
C ARG A 327 -4.36 0.87 19.91
N TYR A 328 -3.33 1.72 19.96
CA TYR A 328 -3.01 2.54 21.13
C TYR A 328 -2.94 4.04 20.84
N LEU A 329 -2.82 4.43 19.56
CA LEU A 329 -2.64 5.81 19.13
C LEU A 329 -3.74 6.19 18.12
N PRO A 330 -4.18 7.47 18.11
CA PRO A 330 -5.04 7.99 17.06
C PRO A 330 -4.47 7.74 15.66
N PHE A 331 -5.34 7.48 14.69
CA PHE A 331 -4.97 7.08 13.33
C PHE A 331 -3.82 7.89 12.73
N TRP A 332 -3.89 9.22 12.79
CA TRP A 332 -2.88 10.11 12.20
C TRP A 332 -1.50 9.98 12.84
N ILE A 333 -1.45 9.76 14.16
CA ILE A 333 -0.19 9.57 14.88
C ILE A 333 0.37 8.18 14.57
N ALA A 334 -0.49 7.15 14.59
CA ALA A 334 -0.11 5.79 14.26
C ALA A 334 0.42 5.66 12.82
N SER A 335 -0.28 6.24 11.84
CA SER A 335 0.11 6.23 10.43
C SER A 335 1.47 6.90 10.21
N ILE A 336 1.74 8.01 10.90
CA ILE A 336 3.04 8.68 10.87
C ILE A 336 4.12 7.80 11.51
N ALA A 337 3.83 7.20 12.66
CA ALA A 337 4.79 6.42 13.41
C ALA A 337 5.16 5.10 12.70
N ASP A 338 4.18 4.34 12.18
CA ASP A 338 4.43 3.10 11.43
C ASP A 338 5.37 3.38 10.24
N ARG A 339 5.18 4.51 9.55
CA ARG A 339 6.01 4.96 8.43
C ARG A 339 7.44 5.30 8.84
N TYR A 340 7.62 6.04 9.93
CA TYR A 340 8.97 6.44 10.37
C TYR A 340 9.74 5.33 11.09
N VAL A 341 9.05 4.42 11.79
CA VAL A 341 9.70 3.27 12.46
C VAL A 341 10.32 2.33 11.43
N VAL A 342 9.62 2.07 10.32
CA VAL A 342 10.17 1.24 9.22
C VAL A 342 11.42 1.89 8.60
N LEU A 343 11.48 3.22 8.49
CA LEU A 343 12.67 3.94 8.02
C LEU A 343 13.80 4.01 9.06
N LEU A 344 13.46 3.98 10.34
CA LEU A 344 14.42 4.08 11.43
C LEU A 344 15.38 2.88 11.43
N ILE A 345 14.88 1.68 11.13
CA ILE A 345 15.68 0.44 11.08
C ILE A 345 16.83 0.52 10.06
N PRO A 346 16.60 0.74 8.75
CA PRO A 346 17.68 0.86 7.78
C PRO A 346 18.57 2.08 8.06
N PHE A 347 17.99 3.19 8.55
CA PHE A 347 18.78 4.34 8.99
C PHE A 347 19.79 3.95 10.08
N ILE A 348 19.36 3.25 11.13
CA ILE A 348 20.23 2.77 12.22
C ILE A 348 21.27 1.80 11.66
N VAL A 349 20.87 0.85 10.81
CA VAL A 349 21.79 -0.14 10.21
C VAL A 349 22.90 0.53 9.39
N ILE A 350 22.58 1.60 8.65
CA ILE A 350 23.57 2.37 7.87
C ILE A 350 24.40 3.28 8.78
N MET A 351 23.77 3.96 9.74
CA MET A 351 24.42 4.95 10.58
C MET A 351 25.36 4.33 11.62
N LEU A 352 25.05 3.15 12.15
CA LEU A 352 25.86 2.49 13.18
C LEU A 352 27.31 2.21 12.73
N PRO A 353 27.59 1.60 11.56
CA PRO A 353 28.97 1.43 11.08
C PRO A 353 29.63 2.78 10.74
N LEU A 354 28.86 3.75 10.29
CA LEU A 354 29.32 5.11 9.97
C LEU A 354 29.81 5.86 11.20
N LEU A 355 29.04 5.83 12.28
CA LEU A 355 29.42 6.37 13.59
C LEU A 355 30.63 5.62 14.16
N ARG A 356 30.67 4.29 14.02
CA ARG A 356 31.83 3.49 14.45
C ARG A 356 33.11 3.86 13.67
N SER A 357 32.97 4.26 12.41
CA SER A 357 34.08 4.67 11.55
C SER A 357 34.68 6.04 11.91
N MET A 358 34.00 6.85 12.73
CA MET A 358 34.50 8.15 13.21
C MET A 358 35.86 8.03 13.87
N GLY A 359 36.04 7.02 14.74
CA GLY A 359 37.29 6.80 15.47
C GLY A 359 38.47 6.54 14.52
N PRO A 360 38.43 5.46 13.71
CA PRO A 360 39.47 5.15 12.74
C PRO A 360 39.78 6.30 11.79
N ILE A 361 38.76 6.93 11.19
CA ILE A 361 38.93 8.04 10.24
C ILE A 361 39.56 9.26 10.91
N TYR A 362 39.16 9.58 12.14
CA TYR A 362 39.78 10.65 12.92
C TYR A 362 41.26 10.36 13.16
N THR A 363 41.61 9.14 13.59
CA THR A 363 43.02 8.77 13.81
C THR A 363 43.84 8.82 12.52
N TRP A 364 43.25 8.39 11.40
CA TRP A 364 43.89 8.41 10.10
C TRP A 364 44.12 9.85 9.63
N ARG A 365 43.12 10.74 9.75
CA ARG A 365 43.27 12.16 9.40
C ARG A 365 44.31 12.88 10.25
N MET A 366 44.35 12.61 11.56
CA MET A 366 45.36 13.21 12.44
C MET A 366 46.77 12.72 12.08
N ARG A 367 46.95 11.40 11.91
CA ARG A 367 48.23 10.83 11.45
C ARG A 367 48.65 11.36 10.09
N ALA A 368 47.75 11.39 9.10
CA ALA A 368 48.05 11.89 7.76
C ALA A 368 48.57 13.33 7.76
N ARG A 369 48.10 14.19 8.69
CA ARG A 369 48.63 15.55 8.84
C ARG A 369 50.11 15.56 9.25
N VAL A 370 50.53 14.64 10.12
CA VAL A 370 51.92 14.46 10.55
C VAL A 370 52.75 13.79 9.45
N PHE A 371 52.23 12.74 8.80
CA PHE A 371 52.94 11.99 7.76
C PHE A 371 53.25 12.78 6.49
N ARG A 372 52.46 13.80 6.12
CA ARG A 372 52.78 14.67 4.97
C ARG A 372 54.16 15.35 5.11
N TRP A 373 54.57 15.65 6.32
CA TRP A 373 55.86 16.27 6.58
C TRP A 373 57.02 15.27 6.57
N TYR A 374 56.76 13.99 6.90
CA TYR A 374 57.74 12.91 6.72
C TYR A 374 58.14 12.71 5.25
N GLU A 375 57.29 13.10 4.29
CA GLU A 375 57.62 13.02 2.86
C GLU A 375 58.81 13.94 2.50
N HIS A 376 58.91 15.12 3.13
CA HIS A 376 60.06 16.01 2.97
C HIS A 376 61.33 15.37 3.49
N LEU A 377 61.27 14.76 4.67
CA LEU A 377 62.42 14.08 5.27
C LEU A 377 62.89 12.89 4.42
N ARG A 378 61.96 12.09 3.89
CA ARG A 378 62.27 10.97 2.97
C ARG A 378 62.82 11.43 1.63
N ARG A 379 62.47 12.63 1.17
CA ARG A 379 63.05 13.19 -0.06
C ARG A 379 64.53 13.49 0.16
N VAL A 380 64.86 14.15 1.27
CA VAL A 380 66.25 14.44 1.66
C VAL A 380 67.04 13.16 1.83
N ASP A 381 66.49 12.16 2.51
CA ASP A 381 67.17 10.86 2.71
C ASP A 381 67.41 10.12 1.38
N ARG A 382 66.49 10.22 0.41
CA ARG A 382 66.69 9.70 -0.95
C ARG A 382 67.81 10.42 -1.72
N LEU A 383 67.93 11.74 -1.57
CA LEU A 383 69.03 12.51 -2.18
C LEU A 383 70.39 12.08 -1.61
N ILE A 384 70.44 11.79 -0.30
CA ILE A 384 71.63 11.24 0.36
C ILE A 384 71.98 9.86 -0.20
N ILE A 385 71.01 8.94 -0.25
CA ILE A 385 71.25 7.55 -0.72
C ILE A 385 71.67 7.50 -2.19
N ASN A 386 71.08 8.33 -3.05
CA ASN A 386 71.39 8.36 -4.47
C ASN A 386 72.69 9.13 -4.80
N GLY A 387 73.40 9.66 -3.79
CA GLY A 387 74.64 10.42 -3.97
C GLY A 387 74.45 11.80 -4.63
N GLN A 388 73.20 12.27 -4.74
CA GLN A 388 72.84 13.53 -5.39
C GLN A 388 72.77 14.71 -4.42
N ILE A 389 73.14 14.48 -3.15
CA ILE A 389 73.08 15.48 -2.09
C ILE A 389 74.21 16.52 -2.20
N ASN A 390 75.32 16.16 -2.84
CA ASN A 390 76.49 17.02 -3.01
C ASN A 390 76.15 18.20 -3.95
N GLY A 391 76.29 19.43 -3.45
CA GLY A 391 75.94 20.67 -4.17
C GLY A 391 74.57 21.28 -3.80
N VAL A 392 73.73 20.56 -3.04
CA VAL A 392 72.43 21.07 -2.55
C VAL A 392 72.29 21.03 -1.02
N ILE A 393 73.34 20.63 -0.30
CA ILE A 393 73.34 20.47 1.17
C ILE A 393 72.81 21.72 1.90
N ASP A 394 73.34 22.90 1.57
CA ASP A 394 72.95 24.15 2.25
C ASP A 394 71.48 24.50 2.02
N LYS A 395 70.97 24.22 0.81
CA LYS A 395 69.57 24.44 0.45
C LYS A 395 68.64 23.51 1.21
N GLU A 396 69.00 22.24 1.36
CA GLU A 396 68.19 21.27 2.10
C GLU A 396 68.23 21.50 3.61
N ILE A 397 69.37 21.95 4.18
CA ILE A 397 69.44 22.38 5.59
C ILE A 397 68.51 23.57 5.86
N ALA A 398 68.56 24.61 5.00
CA ALA A 398 67.64 25.74 5.12
C ALA A 398 66.17 25.30 5.03
N GLY A 399 65.84 24.43 4.07
CA GLY A 399 64.49 23.88 3.92
C GLY A 399 64.03 23.03 5.12
N LEU A 400 64.93 22.32 5.80
CA LEU A 400 64.61 21.58 7.02
C LEU A 400 64.43 22.49 8.25
N HIS A 401 65.14 23.62 8.33
CA HIS A 401 64.89 24.64 9.35
C HIS A 401 63.54 25.34 9.15
N ASP A 402 63.19 25.67 7.90
CA ASP A 402 61.87 26.20 7.55
C ASP A 402 60.77 25.21 7.95
N LEU A 403 60.99 23.92 7.64
CA LEU A 403 60.11 22.82 8.06
C LEU A 403 59.97 22.73 9.58
N GLU A 404 61.06 22.86 10.35
CA GLU A 404 60.99 22.87 11.82
C GLU A 404 60.16 24.05 12.35
N GLY A 405 60.32 25.23 11.74
CA GLY A 405 59.52 26.42 12.01
C GLY A 405 58.04 26.20 11.75
N ASP A 406 57.69 25.59 10.61
CA ASP A 406 56.31 25.26 10.25
C ASP A 406 55.69 24.19 11.17
N LEU A 407 56.47 23.19 11.57
CA LEU A 407 56.03 22.13 12.47
C LEU A 407 55.65 22.67 13.86
N SER A 408 56.34 23.70 14.34
CA SER A 408 56.04 24.35 15.64
C SER A 408 54.65 24.99 15.70
N ARG A 409 54.05 25.29 14.55
CA ARG A 409 52.70 25.89 14.42
C ARG A 409 51.58 24.85 14.31
N VAL A 410 51.92 23.57 14.21
CA VAL A 410 50.95 22.49 14.03
C VAL A 410 50.40 22.05 15.40
N GLU A 411 49.16 22.41 15.69
CA GLU A 411 48.47 21.93 16.88
C GLU A 411 47.88 20.51 16.65
N VAL A 412 48.38 19.52 17.40
CA VAL A 412 47.78 18.18 17.47
C VAL A 412 47.28 17.85 18.89
N PRO A 413 46.23 17.04 19.03
CA PRO A 413 45.78 16.57 20.34
C PRO A 413 46.89 15.81 21.08
N LEU A 414 46.88 15.86 22.42
CA LEU A 414 47.85 15.19 23.29
C LEU A 414 48.04 13.70 22.99
N SER A 415 46.99 13.00 22.57
CA SER A 415 47.06 11.57 22.18
C SER A 415 47.97 11.30 20.98
N TYR A 416 48.29 12.32 20.17
CA TYR A 416 49.18 12.24 19.01
C TYR A 416 50.46 13.06 19.19
N ALA A 417 50.69 13.62 20.39
CA ALA A 417 51.87 14.45 20.65
C ALA A 417 53.18 13.68 20.41
N HIS A 418 53.21 12.38 20.75
CA HIS A 418 54.37 11.53 20.53
C HIS A 418 54.80 11.46 19.05
N GLU A 419 53.86 11.41 18.11
CA GLU A 419 54.15 11.36 16.68
C GLU A 419 54.75 12.68 16.18
N LEU A 420 54.23 13.81 16.68
CA LEU A 420 54.76 15.15 16.37
C LEU A 420 56.15 15.36 16.97
N TYR A 421 56.36 14.99 18.24
CA TYR A 421 57.67 15.09 18.88
C TYR A 421 58.72 14.21 18.20
N SER A 422 58.34 12.99 17.80
CA SER A 422 59.23 12.09 17.05
C SER A 422 59.63 12.70 15.70
N LEU A 423 58.71 13.38 15.01
CA LEU A 423 59.02 14.08 13.78
C LEU A 423 60.01 15.25 14.01
N HIS A 424 59.81 16.07 15.05
CA HIS A 424 60.79 17.11 15.42
C HIS A 424 62.18 16.52 15.67
N LEU A 425 62.25 15.40 16.39
CA LEU A 425 63.52 14.71 16.66
C LEU A 425 64.19 14.25 15.37
N HIS A 426 63.44 13.67 14.44
CA HIS A 426 63.98 13.22 13.15
C HIS A 426 64.42 14.36 12.24
N VAL A 427 63.70 15.49 12.22
CA VAL A 427 64.12 16.68 11.48
C VAL A 427 65.45 17.21 12.02
N ARG A 428 65.58 17.35 13.35
CA ARG A 428 66.83 17.78 13.99
C ARG A 428 67.98 16.81 13.72
N TYR A 429 67.72 15.51 13.84
CA TYR A 429 68.70 14.49 13.51
C TYR A 429 69.20 14.62 12.06
N MET A 430 68.28 14.84 11.10
CA MET A 430 68.64 14.99 9.70
C MET A 430 69.45 16.28 9.43
N ILE A 431 69.10 17.39 10.09
CA ILE A 431 69.89 18.63 10.04
C ILE A 431 71.31 18.35 10.52
N SER A 432 71.48 17.78 11.73
CA SER A 432 72.79 17.47 12.27
C SER A 432 73.59 16.48 11.41
N ARG A 433 72.91 15.51 10.78
CA ARG A 433 73.53 14.57 9.83
C ARG A 433 74.05 15.28 8.59
N LEU A 434 73.27 16.18 7.99
CA LEU A 434 73.70 16.96 6.83
C LEU A 434 74.84 17.93 7.17
N GLU A 435 74.81 18.56 8.35
CA GLU A 435 75.90 19.40 8.86
C GLU A 435 77.20 18.61 9.05
N ALA A 436 77.13 17.39 9.59
CA ALA A 436 78.29 16.51 9.73
C ALA A 436 78.85 16.05 8.36
N MET A 437 77.98 15.78 7.38
CA MET A 437 78.38 15.46 6.01
C MET A 437 79.01 16.66 5.28
N LYS A 438 78.60 17.89 5.63
CA LYS A 438 79.24 19.14 5.17
C LYS A 438 80.61 19.38 5.80
N ALA A 439 80.84 18.91 7.03
CA ALA A 439 82.13 19.01 7.72
C ALA A 439 83.15 17.93 7.30
N SER A 440 82.68 16.80 6.75
CA SER A 440 83.53 15.68 6.30
C SER A 440 84.19 15.77 4.89
N PRO A 441 83.91 16.71 3.96
CA PRO A 441 84.58 16.77 2.66
C PRO A 441 86.05 17.20 2.76
N GLU A 442 86.48 17.84 3.86
CA GLU A 442 87.84 18.37 3.99
C GLU A 442 88.91 17.30 4.32
N GLN A 443 88.55 16.03 4.50
CA GLN A 443 89.52 14.95 4.82
C GLN A 443 89.78 13.94 3.69
N GLN A 444 89.16 14.10 2.51
CA GLN A 444 89.44 13.22 1.35
C GLN A 444 90.47 13.77 0.34
N ASP A 445 90.86 15.05 0.43
CA ASP A 445 91.86 15.67 -0.47
C ASP A 445 93.32 15.61 0.05
N ALA A 446 93.60 14.97 1.20
CA ALA A 446 94.94 14.92 1.80
C ALA A 446 95.68 13.56 1.66
N ALA A 447 95.20 12.65 0.81
CA ALA A 447 95.86 11.35 0.61
C ALA A 447 95.80 10.88 -0.85
N HIS A 448 96.59 11.50 -1.72
CA HIS A 448 97.40 10.78 -2.70
C HIS A 448 98.56 11.71 -3.17
N PRO A 449 99.83 11.27 -3.09
CA PRO A 449 101.01 12.08 -3.40
C PRO A 449 101.20 12.36 -4.89
#